data_AF-A0A895P1R8-F1
#
_entry.id   AF-A0A895P1R8-F1
#
_cell.length_a   1.000
_cell.length_b   1.000
_cell.length_c   1.000
_cell.angle_alpha   90.00
_cell.angle_beta   90.00
_cell.angle_gamma   90.00
#
_symmetry.space_group_name_H-M   'P 1'
#
loop_
_entity.id
_entity.type
_entity.pdbx_description
1 polymer ?
#
loop_
_entity_poly.entity_id
_entity_poly.type
_entity_poly.pdbx_seq_one_letter_code
_entity_poly.pdbx_strand_id
1 'polypeptide(L)'
;MLFTSFSGSLVSRIPGAVQTVVLTDDRQVNPDTISWGYRGGTLDVNGNSLTFHQLKAADYGAVLINNNEATRAVVTLDFDTDKYLFHGQLKGSLDVTNVVTAGNTDTLLIDGSADMTWICPYISRHLLSLNPLQARCRRYSRGER
;
A
#
# COMPACT_ATOMS: atom_id res chain seq x y z
N MET A 1 15.74 22.36 -13.20
CA MET A 1 16.08 21.86 -11.85
C MET A 1 15.66 20.40 -11.80
N LEU A 2 16.62 19.50 -11.61
CA LEU A 2 16.40 18.05 -11.50
C LEU A 2 16.16 17.78 -10.00
N PHE A 3 14.94 17.45 -9.59
CA PHE A 3 14.70 17.06 -8.20
C PHE A 3 15.24 15.64 -8.02
N THR A 4 16.35 15.51 -7.29
CA THR A 4 16.82 14.23 -6.76
C THR A 4 15.86 13.82 -5.64
N SER A 5 15.51 12.54 -5.63
CA SER A 5 14.53 11.91 -4.73
C SER A 5 14.59 12.41 -3.27
N PHE A 6 13.41 12.63 -2.68
CA PHE A 6 13.28 12.91 -1.25
C PHE A 6 13.32 11.60 -0.45
N SER A 7 13.94 11.61 0.72
CA SER A 7 13.76 10.61 1.78
C SER A 7 13.01 11.27 2.92
N GLY A 8 11.94 10.63 3.42
CA GLY A 8 11.01 11.26 4.33
C GLY A 8 10.38 10.31 5.34
N SER A 9 10.17 10.82 6.56
CA SER A 9 9.36 10.14 7.57
C SER A 9 8.03 10.87 7.76
N LEU A 10 6.92 10.15 7.62
CA LEU A 10 5.58 10.60 7.87
C LEU A 10 5.28 10.41 9.37
N VAL A 11 5.37 11.52 10.13
CA VAL A 11 5.12 11.52 11.58
C VAL A 11 4.16 12.63 11.95
N SER A 12 2.91 12.30 12.28
CA SER A 12 1.95 13.31 12.75
C SER A 12 2.36 13.86 14.13
N ARG A 13 2.78 15.14 14.15
CA ARG A 13 3.16 15.85 15.39
C ARG A 13 1.99 16.54 16.09
N ILE A 14 0.83 16.64 15.44
CA ILE A 14 -0.37 17.32 15.97
C ILE A 14 -1.48 16.28 16.12
N PRO A 15 -2.03 16.08 17.33
CA PRO A 15 -3.18 15.19 17.54
C PRO A 15 -4.34 15.56 16.61
N GLY A 16 -4.74 14.64 15.73
CA GLY A 16 -5.87 14.84 14.81
C GLY A 16 -5.53 15.48 13.45
N ALA A 17 -4.30 15.95 13.23
CA ALA A 17 -3.87 16.39 11.90
C ALA A 17 -3.30 15.20 11.11
N VAL A 18 -3.85 14.96 9.92
CA VAL A 18 -3.34 13.94 8.99
C VAL A 18 -2.39 14.63 8.03
N GLN A 19 -1.13 14.24 8.07
CA GLN A 19 -0.14 14.75 7.11
C GLN A 19 -0.25 13.92 5.84
N THR A 20 -0.59 14.55 4.72
CA THR A 20 -0.69 13.88 3.43
C THR A 20 0.46 14.30 2.54
N VAL A 21 1.24 13.33 2.07
CA VAL A 21 2.21 13.52 0.99
C VAL A 21 1.60 12.96 -0.27
N VAL A 22 1.50 13.77 -1.32
CA VAL A 22 0.95 13.39 -2.62
C VAL A 22 2.08 13.34 -3.63
N LEU A 23 2.24 12.20 -4.29
CA LEU A 23 3.20 12.06 -5.38
C LEU A 23 2.60 12.62 -6.67
N THR A 24 3.34 13.47 -7.37
CA THR A 24 2.97 13.94 -8.70
C THR A 24 3.56 13.06 -9.80
N ASP A 25 4.68 12.39 -9.51
CA ASP A 25 5.28 11.38 -10.38
C ASP A 25 6.08 10.33 -9.58
N ASP A 26 6.52 9.26 -10.23
CA ASP A 26 7.22 8.11 -9.66
C ASP A 26 8.72 8.34 -9.37
N ARG A 27 9.29 9.48 -9.78
CA ARG A 27 10.73 9.79 -9.60
C ARG A 27 11.01 10.65 -8.36
N GLN A 28 9.97 11.12 -7.70
CA GLN A 28 10.08 12.06 -6.59
C GLN A 28 10.66 11.44 -5.31
N VAL A 29 10.49 10.13 -5.15
CA VAL A 29 10.81 9.44 -3.91
C VAL A 29 11.37 8.05 -4.21
N ASN A 30 12.35 7.63 -3.42
CA ASN A 30 12.69 6.21 -3.34
C ASN A 30 11.73 5.57 -2.32
N PRO A 31 10.83 4.65 -2.73
CA PRO A 31 9.82 4.05 -1.85
C PRO A 31 10.41 3.43 -0.57
N ASP A 32 11.60 2.83 -0.66
CA ASP A 32 12.25 2.18 0.48
C ASP A 32 12.74 3.16 1.54
N THR A 33 12.82 4.45 1.21
CA THR A 33 13.24 5.49 2.14
C THR A 33 12.06 6.12 2.90
N ILE A 34 10.83 5.72 2.56
CA ILE A 34 9.62 6.19 3.23
C ILE A 34 9.41 5.39 4.51
N SER A 35 9.10 6.08 5.59
CA SER A 35 8.67 5.46 6.84
C SER A 35 7.51 6.22 7.46
N TRP A 36 6.61 5.52 8.13
CA TRP A 36 5.58 6.08 8.97
C TRP A 36 5.97 5.87 10.43
N GLY A 37 6.18 6.96 11.16
CA GLY A 37 6.44 6.92 12.60
C GLY A 37 5.15 6.97 13.41
N TYR A 38 5.24 7.42 14.66
CA TYR A 38 4.10 7.47 15.59
C TYR A 38 2.91 8.24 15.01
N ARG A 39 1.72 7.61 15.03
CA ARG A 39 0.45 8.06 14.45
C ARG A 39 0.47 8.23 12.92
N GLY A 40 1.55 7.80 12.28
CA GLY A 40 1.77 7.78 10.85
C GLY A 40 1.40 9.08 10.12
N GLY A 41 0.56 8.91 9.11
CA GLY A 41 0.27 9.88 8.06
C GLY A 41 -0.13 9.18 6.77
N THR A 42 -0.49 9.95 5.75
CA THR A 42 -0.98 9.45 4.47
C THR A 42 0.05 9.67 3.37
N LEU A 43 0.42 8.60 2.67
CA LEU A 43 1.07 8.68 1.36
C LEU A 43 0.02 8.43 0.29
N ASP A 44 -0.28 9.44 -0.51
CA ASP A 44 -1.11 9.32 -1.70
C ASP A 44 -0.21 9.15 -2.92
N VAL A 45 -0.25 7.97 -3.52
CA VAL A 45 0.54 7.65 -4.72
C VAL A 45 -0.06 8.30 -5.97
N ASN A 46 -1.33 8.71 -5.94
CA ASN A 46 -1.98 9.53 -6.97
C ASN A 46 -1.77 9.01 -8.41
N GLY A 47 -1.95 7.70 -8.60
CA GLY A 47 -1.81 7.01 -9.89
C GLY A 47 -0.40 6.53 -10.23
N ASN A 48 0.59 6.76 -9.37
CA ASN A 48 1.95 6.26 -9.55
C ASN A 48 2.11 4.86 -8.94
N SER A 49 2.53 3.89 -9.75
CA SER A 49 2.88 2.54 -9.26
C SER A 49 4.26 2.57 -8.60
N LEU A 50 4.41 1.89 -7.47
CA LEU A 50 5.63 1.89 -6.66
C LEU A 50 6.01 0.45 -6.28
N THR A 51 7.31 0.19 -6.21
CA THR A 51 7.87 -1.05 -5.66
C THR A 51 8.55 -0.77 -4.33
N PHE A 52 8.15 -1.51 -3.30
CA PHE A 52 8.72 -1.46 -1.96
C PHE A 52 9.44 -2.77 -1.67
N HIS A 53 10.71 -2.68 -1.30
CA HIS A 53 11.50 -3.76 -0.72
C HIS A 53 11.44 -3.72 0.81
N GLN A 54 10.92 -2.63 1.38
CA GLN A 54 10.53 -2.51 2.78
C GLN A 54 9.39 -1.48 2.94
N LEU A 55 8.49 -1.70 3.90
CA LEU A 55 7.32 -0.85 4.13
C LEU A 55 7.21 -0.44 5.61
N LYS A 56 8.05 0.50 6.04
CA LYS A 56 8.26 0.81 7.46
C LYS A 56 7.07 1.54 8.07
N ALA A 57 6.13 0.82 8.64
CA ALA A 57 4.95 1.36 9.31
C ALA A 57 4.96 1.02 10.80
N ALA A 58 5.13 2.03 11.66
CA ALA A 58 5.20 1.84 13.10
C ALA A 58 3.85 1.44 13.73
N ASP A 59 2.73 1.89 13.16
CA ASP A 59 1.39 1.66 13.69
C ASP A 59 0.29 1.79 12.63
N TYR A 60 -0.95 1.58 13.06
CA TYR A 60 -2.18 1.68 12.25
C TYR A 60 -2.40 3.06 11.60
N GLY A 61 -1.76 4.11 12.10
CA GLY A 61 -1.84 5.45 11.53
C GLY A 61 -1.10 5.59 10.19
N ALA A 62 -0.32 4.59 9.78
CA ALA A 62 0.30 4.56 8.46
C ALA A 62 -0.75 4.30 7.38
N VAL A 63 -0.98 5.23 6.47
CA VAL A 63 -1.94 5.08 5.38
C VAL A 63 -1.23 5.19 4.04
N LEU A 64 -1.37 4.15 3.21
CA LEU A 64 -1.00 4.16 1.80
C LEU A 64 -2.29 4.17 0.98
N ILE A 65 -2.46 5.20 0.15
CA ILE A 65 -3.70 5.42 -0.60
C ILE A 65 -3.38 5.76 -2.05
N ASN A 66 -4.32 5.45 -2.93
CA ASN A 66 -4.45 6.11 -4.22
C ASN A 66 -5.84 6.75 -4.31
N ASN A 67 -5.91 8.08 -4.21
CA ASN A 67 -7.17 8.82 -4.42
C ASN A 67 -7.45 9.13 -5.91
N ASN A 68 -6.51 8.81 -6.81
CA ASN A 68 -6.72 9.01 -8.23
C ASN A 68 -7.57 7.87 -8.81
N GLU A 69 -8.86 8.11 -8.94
CA GLU A 69 -9.81 7.14 -9.51
C GLU A 69 -9.68 6.98 -11.04
N ALA A 70 -9.02 7.93 -11.72
CA ALA A 70 -8.81 7.87 -13.17
C ALA A 70 -7.61 7.00 -13.54
N THR A 71 -6.64 6.83 -12.65
CA THR A 71 -5.42 6.07 -12.89
C THR A 71 -5.13 5.14 -11.71
N ARG A 72 -5.22 3.83 -11.96
CA ARG A 72 -4.89 2.81 -10.98
C ARG A 72 -3.40 2.78 -10.73
N ALA A 73 -3.03 2.58 -9.47
CA ALA A 73 -1.65 2.38 -9.06
C ALA A 73 -1.45 0.97 -8.49
N VAL A 74 -0.33 0.35 -8.85
CA VAL A 74 0.08 -0.95 -8.32
C VAL A 74 1.18 -0.72 -7.30
N VAL A 75 0.97 -1.23 -6.09
CA VAL A 75 1.99 -1.32 -5.04
C VAL A 75 2.55 -2.73 -5.08
N THR A 76 3.80 -2.84 -5.52
CA THR A 76 4.54 -4.09 -5.53
C THR A 76 5.31 -4.20 -4.21
N LEU A 77 5.06 -5.27 -3.46
CA LEU A 77 5.78 -5.66 -2.27
C LEU A 77 6.77 -6.75 -2.68
N ASP A 78 8.04 -6.41 -2.75
CA ASP A 78 9.12 -7.31 -3.18
C ASP A 78 10.12 -7.46 -2.04
N PHE A 79 9.68 -8.16 -0.99
CA PHE A 79 10.45 -8.34 0.22
C PHE A 79 11.40 -9.52 0.04
N ASP A 80 12.70 -9.25 0.06
CA ASP A 80 13.72 -10.22 -0.36
C ASP A 80 13.79 -11.47 0.54
N THR A 81 13.69 -11.37 1.87
CA THR A 81 14.01 -12.54 2.74
C THR A 81 13.38 -12.59 4.14
N ASP A 82 12.34 -11.81 4.46
CA ASP A 82 11.82 -11.76 5.84
C ASP A 82 10.30 -11.93 5.94
N LYS A 83 9.86 -12.55 7.04
CA LYS A 83 8.48 -12.44 7.51
C LYS A 83 8.15 -10.96 7.74
N TYR A 84 7.17 -10.46 7.00
CA TYR A 84 6.80 -9.06 7.04
C TYR A 84 5.48 -8.85 7.79
N LEU A 85 5.43 -7.84 8.65
CA LEU A 85 4.21 -7.41 9.33
C LEU A 85 3.91 -5.96 8.96
N PHE A 86 2.75 -5.73 8.36
CA PHE A 86 2.26 -4.40 8.06
C PHE A 86 1.07 -4.02 8.94
N HIS A 87 1.30 -3.01 9.78
CA HIS A 87 0.32 -2.48 10.72
C HIS A 87 -0.63 -1.43 10.11
N GLY A 88 -0.26 -0.86 8.96
CA GLY A 88 -0.96 0.27 8.38
C GLY A 88 -2.21 -0.07 7.59
N GLN A 89 -2.67 0.90 6.81
CA GLN A 89 -3.89 0.85 6.02
C GLN A 89 -3.58 0.99 4.53
N LEU A 90 -4.23 0.16 3.71
CA LEU A 90 -4.19 0.24 2.24
C LEU A 90 -5.56 0.68 1.73
N LYS A 91 -5.64 1.75 0.93
CA LYS A 91 -6.92 2.39 0.59
C LYS A 91 -7.05 2.85 -0.87
N GLY A 92 -8.29 2.97 -1.32
CA GLY A 92 -8.64 3.63 -2.59
C GLY A 92 -8.38 2.76 -3.81
N SER A 93 -8.07 3.40 -4.94
CA SER A 93 -7.82 2.74 -6.24
C SER A 93 -6.42 2.13 -6.35
N LEU A 94 -6.07 1.30 -5.37
CA LEU A 94 -4.80 0.57 -5.25
C LEU A 94 -4.97 -0.92 -5.56
N ASP A 95 -4.00 -1.46 -6.30
CA ASP A 95 -3.73 -2.89 -6.36
C ASP A 95 -2.46 -3.21 -5.58
N VAL A 96 -2.41 -4.38 -4.96
CA VAL A 96 -1.24 -4.83 -4.19
C VAL A 96 -0.77 -6.17 -4.74
N THR A 97 0.48 -6.21 -5.16
CA THR A 97 1.14 -7.43 -5.65
C THR A 97 2.23 -7.80 -4.67
N ASN A 98 2.16 -9.00 -4.10
CA ASN A 98 3.27 -9.55 -3.31
C ASN A 98 4.12 -10.44 -4.23
N VAL A 99 5.35 -10.04 -4.49
CA VAL A 99 6.34 -10.82 -5.24
C VAL A 99 7.04 -11.74 -4.26
N VAL A 100 7.00 -13.04 -4.56
CA VAL A 100 7.56 -14.08 -3.69
C VAL A 100 8.42 -14.99 -4.55
N THR A 101 9.69 -15.14 -4.19
CA THR A 101 10.60 -16.08 -4.85
C THR A 101 10.10 -17.51 -4.64
N ALA A 102 10.18 -18.34 -5.69
CA ALA A 102 9.75 -19.73 -5.61
C ALA A 102 10.52 -20.48 -4.51
N GLY A 103 9.79 -21.12 -3.59
CA GLY A 103 10.36 -21.81 -2.44
C GLY A 103 10.45 -20.98 -1.16
N ASN A 104 10.12 -19.68 -1.22
CA ASN A 104 10.00 -18.86 -0.01
C ASN A 104 8.73 -19.25 0.77
N THR A 105 8.90 -19.52 2.08
CA THR A 105 7.82 -19.88 3.02
C THR A 105 7.42 -18.74 3.96
N ASP A 106 8.07 -17.58 3.83
CA ASP A 106 7.79 -16.40 4.62
C ASP A 106 6.38 -15.88 4.34
N THR A 107 5.77 -15.35 5.40
CA THR A 107 4.40 -14.88 5.36
C THR A 107 4.40 -13.36 5.41
N LEU A 108 3.67 -12.75 4.50
CA LEU A 108 3.23 -11.38 4.63
C LEU A 108 1.98 -11.35 5.53
N LEU A 109 2.10 -10.76 6.71
CA LEU A 109 0.99 -10.54 7.64
C LEU A 109 0.56 -9.07 7.58
N ILE A 110 -0.74 -8.83 7.42
CA ILE A 110 -1.35 -7.50 7.47
C ILE A 110 -2.39 -7.52 8.60
N ASP A 111 -2.10 -6.82 9.70
CA ASP A 111 -3.00 -6.72 10.87
C ASP A 111 -3.68 -5.35 11.00
N GLY A 112 -3.40 -4.44 10.06
CA GLY A 112 -4.12 -3.18 9.92
C GLY A 112 -5.43 -3.31 9.13
N SER A 113 -5.62 -2.49 8.10
CA SER A 113 -6.86 -2.48 7.30
C SER A 113 -6.57 -2.41 5.80
N ALA A 114 -7.44 -3.01 5.00
CA ALA A 114 -7.39 -2.93 3.55
C ALA A 114 -8.79 -2.61 3.03
N ASP A 115 -8.95 -1.42 2.46
CA ASP A 115 -10.19 -0.92 1.84
C ASP A 115 -9.86 -0.44 0.43
N MET A 116 -9.57 -1.41 -0.43
CA MET A 116 -9.18 -1.19 -1.82
C MET A 116 -10.39 -1.39 -2.73
N THR A 117 -10.66 -0.41 -3.59
CA THR A 117 -11.91 -0.33 -4.34
C THR A 117 -12.05 -1.43 -5.42
N TRP A 118 -10.96 -2.08 -5.80
CA TRP A 118 -10.91 -3.00 -6.96
C TRP A 118 -10.16 -4.32 -6.72
N ILE A 119 -10.51 -5.06 -5.67
CA ILE A 119 -10.08 -6.47 -5.54
C ILE A 119 -11.03 -7.40 -6.33
N CYS A 120 -10.60 -7.92 -7.51
CA CYS A 120 -10.63 -9.35 -7.94
C CYS A 120 -10.66 -9.58 -9.49
N PRO A 121 -9.90 -10.57 -10.04
CA PRO A 121 -10.03 -11.98 -9.65
C PRO A 121 -8.76 -12.82 -9.36
N TYR A 122 -7.53 -12.29 -9.36
CA TYR A 122 -6.34 -13.09 -9.01
C TYR A 122 -5.84 -12.77 -7.60
N ILE A 123 -6.63 -13.09 -6.57
CA ILE A 123 -6.06 -13.19 -5.23
C ILE A 123 -5.13 -14.40 -5.24
N SER A 124 -3.83 -14.14 -5.15
CA SER A 124 -2.80 -15.13 -4.85
C SER A 124 -3.23 -15.92 -3.60
N ARG A 125 -3.17 -17.25 -3.72
CA ARG A 125 -3.59 -18.32 -2.79
C ARG A 125 -3.04 -18.28 -1.36
N HIS A 126 -2.48 -17.16 -0.89
CA HIS A 126 -1.79 -17.02 0.40
C HIS A 126 -2.19 -15.78 1.22
N LEU A 127 -3.15 -14.97 0.77
CA LEU A 127 -3.58 -13.76 1.50
C LEU A 127 -4.65 -14.11 2.56
N LEU A 128 -4.24 -14.30 3.81
CA LEU A 128 -5.15 -14.44 4.96
C LEU A 128 -5.41 -13.07 5.60
N SER A 129 -6.47 -12.35 5.21
CA SER A 129 -6.94 -11.18 5.96
C SER A 129 -7.97 -11.61 7.01
N LEU A 130 -7.67 -11.49 8.30
CA LEU A 130 -8.56 -11.87 9.41
C LEU A 130 -9.54 -10.76 9.82
N ASN A 131 -10.29 -10.17 8.89
CA ASN A 131 -11.47 -9.36 9.22
C ASN A 131 -12.59 -9.46 8.15
N PRO A 132 -13.54 -10.40 8.29
CA PRO A 132 -14.57 -10.67 7.29
C PRO A 132 -15.66 -9.59 7.14
N LEU A 133 -15.61 -8.47 7.87
CA LEU A 133 -16.63 -7.42 7.81
C LEU A 133 -16.39 -6.35 6.72
N GLN A 134 -15.23 -6.31 6.07
CA GLN A 134 -14.88 -5.27 5.08
C GLN A 134 -14.57 -5.77 3.67
N ALA A 135 -14.42 -7.09 3.44
CA ALA A 135 -14.16 -7.65 2.12
C ALA A 135 -15.46 -7.75 1.26
N ARG A 136 -15.96 -6.62 0.74
CA ARG A 136 -17.04 -6.63 -0.26
C ARG A 136 -16.48 -6.75 -1.68
N CYS A 137 -16.29 -7.98 -2.16
CA CYS A 137 -16.13 -8.23 -3.61
C CYS A 137 -17.41 -7.79 -4.36
N ARG A 138 -17.33 -6.76 -5.22
CA ARG A 138 -18.39 -6.45 -6.18
C ARG A 138 -18.22 -7.35 -7.41
N ARG A 139 -19.12 -8.33 -7.58
CA ARG A 139 -19.21 -9.15 -8.81
C ARG A 139 -19.60 -8.26 -10.00
N TYR A 140 -18.76 -8.18 -11.03
CA TYR A 140 -19.18 -7.79 -12.37
C TYR A 140 -19.21 -9.03 -13.27
N SER A 141 -20.41 -9.57 -13.50
CA SER A 141 -20.68 -10.40 -14.67
C SER A 141 -20.83 -9.45 -15.85
N ARG A 142 -19.85 -9.43 -16.76
CA ARG A 142 -19.98 -8.70 -18.01
C ARG A 142 -20.66 -9.65 -19.00
N GLY A 143 -21.91 -9.37 -19.33
CA GLY A 143 -22.69 -10.12 -20.32
C GLY A 143 -22.02 -10.07 -21.69
N GLU A 144 -21.82 -11.25 -22.26
CA GLU A 144 -21.44 -11.45 -23.65
C GLU A 144 -22.57 -10.95 -24.58
N ARG A 145 -22.19 -10.37 -25.71
CA ARG A 145 -22.99 -10.30 -26.93
C ARG A 145 -22.12 -10.72 -28.09
#